data_AF-A0A0M2LZL4-F1
#
_entry.id   AF-A0A0M2LZL4-F1
#
_cell.length_a   1.000
_cell.length_b   1.000
_cell.length_c   1.000
_cell.angle_alpha   90.00
_cell.angle_beta   90.00
_cell.angle_gamma   90.00
#
_symmetry.space_group_name_H-M   'P 1'
#
loop_
_entity.id
_entity.type
_entity.pdbx_description
1 polymer ?
#
loop_
_entity_poly.entity_id
_entity_poly.type
_entity_poly.pdbx_seq_one_letter_code
_entity_poly.pdbx_strand_id
1 'polypeptide(L)'
;MRALLRDRSETQERLADSIGISLSTLKRRMLCASPFTIDELFAIARYFDVPLPHVLFPRASRGEAGPVPPGSPSNPPERPPATAARRAPSAPESPR
;
A
#
# COMPACT_ATOMS: atom_id res chain seq x y z
N MET A 1 -12.64 10.03 -4.20
CA MET A 1 -13.24 11.36 -3.96
C MET A 1 -14.74 11.35 -3.63
N ARG A 2 -15.66 10.99 -4.55
CA ARG A 2 -17.12 10.99 -4.25
C ARG A 2 -17.52 10.12 -3.05
N ALA A 3 -16.88 8.96 -2.89
CA ALA A 3 -17.08 8.11 -1.72
C ALA A 3 -16.67 8.82 -0.41
N LEU A 4 -15.49 9.44 -0.37
CA LEU A 4 -15.00 10.19 0.81
C LEU A 4 -15.93 11.34 1.22
N LEU A 5 -16.45 12.10 0.25
CA LEU A 5 -17.41 13.17 0.51
C LEU A 5 -18.70 12.60 1.15
N ARG A 6 -19.20 11.49 0.63
CA ARG A 6 -20.39 10.82 1.17
C ARG A 6 -20.15 10.27 2.57
N ASP A 7 -19.02 9.59 2.78
CA ASP A 7 -18.70 8.93 4.05
C ASP A 7 -18.46 9.93 5.18
N ARG A 8 -17.95 11.12 4.87
CA ARG A 8 -17.69 12.20 5.84
C ARG A 8 -18.79 13.27 5.89
N SER A 9 -19.89 13.10 5.15
CA SER A 9 -20.99 14.06 5.05
C SER A 9 -20.53 15.48 4.69
N GLU A 10 -19.55 15.55 3.80
CA GLU A 10 -18.85 16.78 3.44
C GLU A 10 -19.30 17.31 2.08
N THR A 11 -19.29 18.63 1.93
CA THR A 11 -19.76 19.29 0.70
C THR A 11 -18.62 19.58 -0.27
N GLN A 12 -18.94 19.67 -1.57
CA GLN A 12 -17.94 20.02 -2.58
C GLN A 12 -17.44 21.46 -2.40
N GLU A 13 -18.32 22.36 -1.96
CA GLU A 13 -18.00 23.74 -1.64
C GLU A 13 -16.93 23.82 -0.54
N ARG A 14 -17.16 23.13 0.58
CA ARG A 14 -16.22 23.11 1.72
C ARG A 14 -14.88 22.51 1.36
N LEU A 15 -14.87 21.42 0.59
CA LEU A 15 -13.63 20.82 0.09
C LEU A 15 -12.87 21.80 -0.81
N ALA A 16 -13.55 22.45 -1.75
CA ALA A 16 -12.95 23.39 -2.68
C ALA A 16 -12.31 24.58 -1.94
N ASP A 17 -13.05 25.17 -1.00
CA ASP A 17 -12.56 26.25 -0.14
C ASP A 17 -11.34 25.81 0.68
N SER A 18 -11.37 24.60 1.25
CA SER A 18 -10.28 24.11 2.08
C SER A 18 -9.00 23.80 1.31
N ILE A 19 -9.09 23.34 0.07
CA ILE A 19 -7.92 23.02 -0.76
C ILE A 19 -7.44 24.22 -1.59
N GLY A 20 -8.15 25.34 -1.55
CA GLY A 20 -7.78 26.58 -2.22
C GLY A 20 -8.04 26.59 -3.73
N ILE A 21 -9.02 25.85 -4.22
CA ILE A 21 -9.42 25.85 -5.64
C ILE A 21 -10.88 26.27 -5.81
N SER A 22 -11.25 26.79 -6.98
CA SER A 22 -12.65 27.10 -7.25
C SER A 22 -13.51 25.84 -7.35
N LEU A 23 -14.78 25.93 -6.92
CA LEU A 23 -15.76 24.85 -7.03
C LEU A 23 -15.88 24.31 -8.46
N SER A 24 -15.85 25.20 -9.46
CA SER A 24 -15.87 24.83 -10.88
C SER A 24 -14.66 23.98 -11.28
N THR A 25 -13.48 24.31 -10.74
CA THR A 25 -12.25 23.54 -10.95
C THR A 25 -12.35 22.17 -10.30
N LEU A 26 -12.81 22.11 -9.05
CA LEU A 26 -13.03 20.84 -8.35
C LEU A 26 -14.01 19.94 -9.13
N LYS A 27 -15.16 20.46 -9.55
CA LYS A 27 -16.17 19.73 -10.32
C LYS A 27 -15.59 19.19 -11.63
N ARG A 28 -14.85 20.02 -12.38
CA ARG A 28 -14.20 19.59 -13.62
C ARG A 28 -13.21 18.45 -13.40
N ARG A 29 -12.41 18.50 -12.34
CA ARG A 29 -11.45 17.43 -11.99
C ARG A 29 -12.14 16.15 -11.51
N MET A 30 -13.20 16.30 -10.71
CA MET A 30 -14.04 15.18 -10.28
C MET A 30 -14.80 14.49 -11.43
N LEU A 31 -14.99 15.17 -12.55
CA LEU A 31 -15.54 14.61 -13.80
C LEU A 31 -14.46 13.99 -14.70
N CYS A 32 -13.22 13.87 -14.22
CA CYS A 32 -12.07 13.34 -14.96
C CYS A 32 -11.72 14.15 -16.24
N ALA A 33 -12.21 15.39 -16.38
CA ALA A 33 -11.84 16.25 -17.51
C ALA A 33 -10.42 16.83 -17.37
N SER A 34 -9.86 16.81 -16.16
CA SER A 34 -8.48 17.21 -15.85
C SER A 34 -8.01 16.48 -14.59
N PRO A 35 -6.73 16.06 -14.50
CA PRO A 35 -6.22 15.40 -13.31
C PRO A 35 -6.06 16.38 -12.12
N PHE A 36 -5.96 15.84 -10.91
CA PHE A 36 -5.48 16.59 -9.74
C PHE A 36 -3.96 16.69 -9.76
N THR A 37 -3.41 17.80 -9.25
CA THR A 37 -1.97 17.91 -9.01
C THR A 37 -1.57 17.14 -7.76
N ILE A 38 -0.27 16.90 -7.59
CA ILE A 38 0.26 16.23 -6.39
C ILE A 38 -0.07 17.04 -5.12
N ASP A 39 0.12 18.37 -5.16
CA ASP A 39 -0.18 19.25 -4.03
C ASP A 39 -1.65 19.20 -3.63
N GLU A 40 -2.56 19.20 -4.61
CA GLU A 40 -4.00 19.10 -4.35
C GLU A 40 -4.36 17.75 -3.72
N LEU A 41 -3.76 16.66 -4.19
CA LEU A 41 -3.99 15.34 -3.61
C LEU A 41 -3.53 15.28 -2.14
N PHE A 42 -2.40 15.91 -1.80
CA PHE A 42 -1.97 16.03 -0.41
C PHE A 42 -2.88 16.94 0.41
N ALA A 43 -3.36 18.05 -0.15
CA ALA A 43 -4.32 18.94 0.51
C ALA A 43 -5.63 18.21 0.83
N ILE A 44 -6.13 17.42 -0.12
CA ILE A 44 -7.29 16.55 0.05
C ILE A 44 -7.05 15.52 1.16
N ALA A 45 -5.89 14.86 1.16
CA ALA A 45 -5.54 13.84 2.15
C ALA A 45 -5.51 14.44 3.57
N ARG A 46 -4.90 15.63 3.72
CA ARG A 46 -4.88 16.39 4.98
C ARG A 46 -6.28 16.81 5.42
N TYR A 47 -7.11 17.28 4.49
CA TYR A 47 -8.47 17.73 4.80
C TYR A 47 -9.35 16.61 5.38
N PHE A 48 -9.25 15.40 4.83
CA PHE A 48 -10.02 14.24 5.31
C PHE A 48 -9.33 13.48 6.46
N ASP A 49 -8.13 13.89 6.86
CA ASP A 49 -7.27 13.18 7.81
C ASP A 49 -7.11 11.69 7.43
N VAL A 50 -6.71 11.44 6.19
CA VAL A 50 -6.50 10.09 5.65
C VAL A 50 -5.17 9.98 4.91
N PRO A 51 -4.54 8.80 4.86
CA PRO A 51 -3.34 8.60 4.08
C PRO A 51 -3.65 8.72 2.58
N LEU A 52 -2.69 9.26 1.81
CA LEU A 52 -2.82 9.51 0.37
C LEU A 52 -3.35 8.31 -0.46
N PRO A 53 -2.96 7.05 -0.19
CA PRO A 53 -3.53 5.89 -0.89
C PRO A 53 -5.05 5.76 -0.75
N HIS A 54 -5.66 6.20 0.35
CA HIS A 54 -7.11 6.17 0.52
C HIS A 54 -7.83 7.19 -0.36
N VAL A 55 -7.15 8.30 -0.71
CA VAL A 55 -7.68 9.30 -1.64
C VAL A 55 -7.70 8.77 -3.07
N LEU A 56 -6.60 8.11 -3.46
CA LEU A 56 -6.38 7.53 -4.80
C LEU A 56 -7.18 6.25 -5.03
N PHE A 57 -7.26 5.40 -4.01
CA PHE A 57 -7.87 4.07 -4.06
C PHE A 57 -8.90 3.89 -2.93
N PRO A 58 -10.09 4.51 -3.01
CA PRO A 58 -11.11 4.45 -1.96
C PRO A 58 -11.64 3.04 -1.67
N ARG A 59 -11.32 2.06 -2.52
CA ARG A 59 -11.76 0.66 -2.40
C ARG A 59 -10.80 -0.22 -1.59
N ALA A 60 -9.59 0.26 -1.29
CA ALA A 60 -8.60 -0.54 -0.54
C ALA A 60 -8.99 -0.69 0.95
N SER A 61 -9.76 0.25 1.51
CA SER A 61 -10.08 0.25 2.94
C SER A 61 -11.28 -0.64 3.33
N ARG A 62 -11.96 -1.29 2.39
CA ARG A 62 -12.97 -2.34 2.67
C ARG A 62 -12.32 -3.72 2.57
N GLY A 63 -11.27 -3.96 3.35
CA GLY A 63 -10.55 -5.23 3.32
C GLY A 63 -9.36 -5.34 4.29
N GLU A 64 -8.80 -4.22 4.75
CA GLU A 64 -7.62 -4.23 5.60
C GLU A 64 -7.93 -3.75 7.03
N ALA A 65 -8.87 -4.46 7.65
CA ALA A 65 -8.95 -4.59 9.11
C ALA A 65 -8.99 -6.09 9.44
N GLY A 66 -8.02 -6.83 8.91
CA GLY A 66 -7.64 -8.14 9.45
C GLY A 66 -6.52 -7.90 10.48
N PRO A 67 -6.50 -8.62 11.62
CA PRO A 67 -5.46 -8.44 12.61
C PRO A 67 -4.11 -8.75 11.97
N VAL A 68 -3.16 -7.82 12.07
CA VAL A 68 -1.76 -8.09 11.75
C VAL A 68 -1.32 -9.34 12.53
N PRO A 69 -0.88 -10.44 11.89
CA PRO A 69 -0.22 -11.50 12.62
C PRO A 69 1.12 -10.94 13.13
N PRO A 70 1.41 -10.99 14.44
CA PRO A 70 2.74 -10.65 14.93
C PRO A 70 3.65 -11.84 14.59
N GLY A 71 4.35 -11.76 13.46
CA GLY A 71 5.31 -12.81 13.10
C GLY A 71 5.72 -12.81 11.64
N SER A 72 6.57 -11.86 11.25
CA SER A 72 7.52 -12.08 10.14
C SER A 72 8.68 -11.12 10.25
N PRO A 73 9.82 -11.53 10.83
CA PRO A 73 11.10 -11.20 10.23
C PRO A 73 11.33 -12.15 9.05
N SER A 74 11.43 -11.58 7.86
CA SER A 74 12.00 -12.20 6.67
C SER A 74 13.30 -12.93 7.02
N ASN A 75 13.36 -14.22 6.73
CA ASN A 75 14.61 -14.89 6.39
C ASN A 75 14.32 -15.83 5.23
N PRO A 76 14.96 -15.70 4.05
CA PRO A 76 14.86 -16.73 3.04
C PRO A 76 15.54 -18.00 3.58
N PRO A 77 14.98 -19.20 3.41
CA PRO A 77 15.75 -20.41 3.63
C PRO A 77 16.84 -20.46 2.55
N GLU A 78 18.07 -20.12 2.93
CA GLU A 78 19.25 -20.55 2.18
C GLU A 78 19.16 -22.07 2.00
N ARG A 79 18.92 -22.51 0.76
CA ARG A 79 19.08 -23.91 0.39
C ARG A 79 20.57 -24.22 0.45
N PRO A 80 21.03 -25.18 1.28
CA PRO A 80 22.37 -25.72 1.11
C PRO A 80 22.43 -26.45 -0.24
N PRO A 81 23.52 -26.30 -1.02
CA PRO A 81 23.68 -27.02 -2.27
C PRO A 81 23.81 -28.53 -2.00
N ALA A 82 23.25 -29.28 -2.94
CA ALA A 82 23.15 -30.73 -2.93
C ALA A 82 24.47 -31.43 -2.62
N THR A 83 24.35 -32.44 -1.74
CA THR A 83 25.23 -33.60 -1.57
C THR A 83 26.11 -33.86 -2.79
N ALA A 84 27.37 -33.43 -2.71
CA ALA A 84 28.41 -33.90 -3.61
C ALA A 84 28.71 -35.36 -3.26
N ALA A 85 28.30 -36.24 -4.17
CA ALA A 85 28.67 -37.65 -4.17
C ALA A 85 30.19 -37.81 -4.10
N ARG A 86 30.67 -38.57 -3.10
CA ARG A 86 31.95 -39.30 -3.22
C ARG A 86 31.81 -40.71 -2.64
N ARG A 87 31.44 -41.62 -3.54
CA ARG A 87 31.91 -43.02 -3.66
C ARG A 87 33.45 -43.03 -3.43
N ALA A 88 34.13 -43.94 -2.75
CA ALA A 88 33.99 -45.36 -2.41
C ALA A 88 35.03 -45.74 -1.29
N PRO A 89 35.16 -47.01 -0.86
CA PRO A 89 35.82 -47.43 0.38
C PRO A 89 37.33 -47.66 0.24
N SER A 90 38.07 -47.59 1.34
CA SER A 90 39.46 -48.08 1.42
C SER A 90 39.76 -48.66 2.80
N ALA A 91 39.68 -50.00 2.85
CA ALA A 91 40.53 -50.97 3.57
C ALA A 91 40.72 -50.89 5.11
N PRO A 92 40.96 -52.06 5.75
CA PRO A 92 40.89 -52.22 7.20
C PRO A 92 42.24 -51.98 7.86
N GLU A 93 42.25 -51.30 9.01
CA GLU A 93 43.39 -51.30 9.90
C GLU A 93 43.28 -52.56 10.78
N SER A 94 44.11 -53.56 10.47
CA SER A 94 44.26 -54.78 11.25
C SER A 94 45.06 -54.53 12.55
N PRO A 95 44.85 -55.36 13.58
CA PRO A 95 45.37 -55.13 14.93
C PRO A 95 46.77 -55.73 15.11
N ARG A 96 47.56 -55.15 16.05
CA ARG A 96 48.30 -55.84 17.11
C ARG A 96 49.09 -54.86 17.97
#